data_AF-A0A1F3VJQ1-F1
#
_entry.id   AF-A0A1F3VJQ1-F1
#
_cell.length_a   1.000
_cell.length_b   1.000
_cell.length_c   1.000
_cell.angle_alpha   90.00
_cell.angle_beta   90.00
_cell.angle_gamma   90.00
#
_symmetry.space_group_name_H-M   'P 1'
#
loop_
_entity.id
_entity.type
_entity.pdbx_description
1 polymer ?
#
loop_
_entity_poly.entity_id
_entity_poly.type
_entity_poly.pdbx_seq_one_letter_code
_entity_poly.pdbx_strand_id
1 'polypeptide(L)'
;MKNISTLFKLAFVVAAMGAIVSCGADNKTTTEDENGSYSSPVVSTELSRLKTQYRCESGSRFDLTFKTTAAISGGTLYGPFSTGRLSGTTSKTYIGMSGYNDFLVVNKVSGGYNVIMSMCPYGVLLKAGRRYSEFTADGGIYLNSTSTSGRKYGSAEGTDTHLVVEEYTSGSTRYPQDDVYTDFYPVP
;
A
#
# COMPACT_ATOMS: atom_id res chain seq x y z
N MET A 1 40.44 26.47 -63.32
CA MET A 1 41.41 25.35 -63.40
C MET A 1 40.68 24.07 -63.02
N LYS A 2 40.84 23.03 -63.86
CA LYS A 2 40.29 21.67 -63.73
C LYS A 2 41.01 20.88 -62.63
N ASN A 3 40.32 19.91 -62.02
CA ASN A 3 40.70 18.49 -61.86
C ASN A 3 39.57 17.78 -61.06
N ILE A 4 38.75 16.85 -61.60
CA ILE A 4 39.01 15.47 -62.08
C ILE A 4 39.21 14.51 -60.88
N SER A 5 38.16 13.80 -60.43
CA SER A 5 37.88 12.36 -60.68
C SER A 5 37.98 11.57 -59.35
N THR A 6 37.33 10.44 -59.05
CA THR A 6 36.60 9.43 -59.83
C THR A 6 35.90 8.47 -58.85
N LEU A 7 35.02 7.60 -59.39
CA LEU A 7 34.71 6.23 -58.91
C LEU A 7 33.79 6.13 -57.67
N PHE A 8 32.71 5.36 -57.62
CA PHE A 8 32.44 4.04 -58.20
C PHE A 8 30.93 3.86 -58.47
N LYS A 9 30.58 3.21 -59.59
CA LYS A 9 29.28 2.60 -59.81
C LYS A 9 29.24 1.24 -59.09
N LEU A 10 28.16 0.92 -58.38
CA LEU A 10 27.60 -0.43 -58.41
C LEU A 10 26.13 -0.38 -57.99
N ALA A 11 25.26 -0.78 -58.91
CA ALA A 11 23.87 -1.11 -58.65
C ALA A 11 23.79 -2.61 -58.37
N PHE A 12 23.05 -3.02 -57.34
CA PHE A 12 22.34 -4.30 -57.32
C PHE A 12 21.07 -4.17 -56.47
N VAL A 13 19.97 -4.65 -57.06
CA VAL A 13 18.60 -4.70 -56.56
C VAL A 13 18.46 -5.86 -55.57
N VAL A 14 17.81 -5.64 -54.42
CA VAL A 14 16.89 -6.62 -53.81
C VAL A 14 15.76 -5.86 -53.10
N ALA A 15 14.56 -5.98 -53.65
CA ALA A 15 13.31 -5.73 -52.94
C ALA A 15 12.90 -7.02 -52.24
N ALA A 16 12.60 -6.97 -50.95
CA ALA A 16 11.71 -7.94 -50.29
C ALA A 16 11.14 -7.33 -49.01
N MET A 17 9.82 -7.34 -48.92
CA MET A 17 9.01 -6.87 -47.81
C MET A 17 9.27 -7.72 -46.56
N GLY A 18 9.37 -7.07 -45.41
CA GLY A 18 9.32 -7.70 -44.10
C GLY A 18 8.62 -6.75 -43.13
N ALA A 19 7.30 -6.85 -43.04
CA ALA A 19 6.53 -6.25 -41.97
C ALA A 19 6.90 -6.98 -40.67
N ILE A 20 7.67 -6.33 -39.81
CA ILE A 20 7.77 -6.69 -38.40
C ILE A 20 6.96 -5.68 -37.61
N VAL A 21 5.91 -6.23 -36.99
CA VAL A 21 5.01 -5.59 -36.05
C VAL A 21 5.86 -5.02 -34.91
N SER A 22 6.12 -3.71 -34.97
CA SER A 22 6.59 -2.94 -33.82
C SER A 22 5.38 -2.66 -32.95
N CYS A 23 5.13 -3.51 -31.96
CA CYS A 23 4.35 -3.11 -30.81
C CYS A 23 5.19 -2.09 -30.06
N GLY A 24 4.89 -0.81 -30.28
CA GLY A 24 5.39 0.29 -29.47
C GLY A 24 5.21 -0.05 -28.01
N ALA A 25 6.32 -0.20 -27.31
CA ALA A 25 6.35 -0.11 -25.87
C ALA A 25 6.01 1.34 -25.53
N ASP A 26 4.73 1.59 -25.26
CA ASP A 26 4.30 2.84 -24.69
C ASP A 26 4.99 3.00 -23.34
N ASN A 27 5.94 3.93 -23.31
CA ASN A 27 6.54 4.50 -22.12
C ASN A 27 5.41 5.15 -21.33
N LYS A 28 4.78 4.39 -20.42
CA LYS A 28 3.89 4.98 -19.41
C LYS A 28 4.76 5.73 -18.42
N THR A 29 4.97 7.00 -18.72
CA THR A 29 5.31 8.04 -17.77
C THR A 29 4.43 7.89 -16.53
N THR A 30 5.11 7.68 -15.40
CA THR A 30 4.61 7.77 -14.04
C THR A 30 3.83 9.07 -13.85
N THR A 31 2.51 8.96 -13.71
CA THR A 31 1.71 9.93 -12.98
C THR A 31 1.67 9.46 -11.54
N GLU A 32 2.32 10.22 -10.65
CA GLU A 32 2.19 10.06 -9.22
C GLU A 32 0.74 10.43 -8.83
N ASP A 33 -0.12 9.42 -8.74
CA ASP A 33 -1.44 9.59 -8.13
C ASP A 33 -1.31 9.33 -6.62
N GLU A 34 -1.38 10.39 -5.82
CA GLU A 34 -1.39 10.39 -4.34
C GLU A 34 -2.63 9.70 -3.71
N ASN A 35 -3.34 8.85 -4.45
CA ASN A 35 -4.51 8.13 -3.94
C ASN A 35 -4.73 6.76 -4.61
N GLY A 36 -3.64 6.04 -4.91
CA GLY A 36 -3.68 4.75 -5.60
C GLY A 36 -4.14 3.58 -4.72
N SER A 37 -5.42 3.23 -4.80
CA SER A 37 -5.96 1.96 -4.28
C SER A 37 -5.53 0.80 -5.17
N TYR A 38 -4.49 0.08 -4.76
CA TYR A 38 -4.04 -1.16 -5.41
C TYR A 38 -4.38 -2.36 -4.53
N SER A 39 -5.42 -3.07 -4.91
CA SER A 39 -5.81 -4.37 -4.35
C SER A 39 -6.28 -5.27 -5.50
N SER A 40 -6.18 -6.58 -5.32
CA SER A 40 -6.92 -7.51 -6.17
C SER A 40 -8.41 -7.17 -6.06
N PRO A 41 -9.16 -7.04 -7.18
CA PRO A 41 -10.56 -6.60 -7.17
C PRO A 41 -11.47 -7.47 -6.29
N VAL A 42 -11.09 -8.73 -6.09
CA VAL A 42 -11.80 -9.64 -5.18
C VAL A 42 -11.56 -9.28 -3.71
N VAL A 43 -10.32 -8.91 -3.35
CA VAL A 43 -9.95 -8.52 -1.98
C VAL A 43 -10.49 -7.13 -1.62
N SER A 44 -10.51 -6.17 -2.55
CA SER A 44 -11.18 -4.88 -2.30
C SER A 44 -12.65 -5.05 -1.98
N THR A 45 -13.33 -5.97 -2.64
CA THR A 45 -14.74 -6.25 -2.39
C THR A 45 -14.95 -6.81 -0.98
N GLU A 46 -14.12 -7.78 -0.55
CA GLU A 46 -14.18 -8.32 0.81
C GLU A 46 -13.85 -7.26 1.87
N LEU A 47 -12.83 -6.44 1.66
CA LEU A 47 -12.49 -5.34 2.58
C LEU A 47 -13.62 -4.31 2.65
N SER A 48 -14.27 -3.97 1.53
CA SER A 48 -15.42 -3.06 1.49
C SER A 48 -16.62 -3.65 2.24
N ARG A 49 -16.86 -4.97 2.10
CA ARG A 49 -17.87 -5.69 2.87
C ARG A 49 -17.57 -5.65 4.37
N LEU A 50 -16.31 -5.87 4.77
CA LEU A 50 -15.89 -5.78 6.16
C LEU A 50 -16.09 -4.37 6.73
N LYS A 51 -15.67 -3.32 6.00
CA LYS A 51 -15.90 -1.92 6.39
C LYS A 51 -17.39 -1.58 6.54
N THR A 52 -18.27 -2.27 5.80
CA THR A 52 -19.73 -2.11 5.90
C THR A 52 -20.32 -2.85 7.09
N GLN A 53 -19.78 -4.04 7.40
CA GLN A 53 -20.20 -4.88 8.53
C GLN A 53 -19.75 -4.30 9.87
N TYR A 54 -18.50 -3.82 9.94
CA TYR A 54 -17.89 -3.26 11.15
C TYR A 54 -17.69 -1.76 10.97
N ARG A 55 -18.78 -1.02 11.23
CA ARG A 55 -18.84 0.43 11.04
C ARG A 55 -18.19 1.14 12.21
N CYS A 56 -17.71 2.35 11.94
CA CYS A 56 -17.32 3.27 13.00
C CYS A 56 -18.56 3.73 13.77
N GLU A 57 -18.44 3.88 15.08
CA GLU A 57 -19.51 4.43 15.92
C GLU A 57 -19.81 5.89 15.55
N SER A 58 -18.79 6.61 15.10
CA SER A 58 -18.92 7.99 14.62
C SER A 58 -18.05 8.25 13.40
N GLY A 59 -18.51 9.17 12.54
CA GLY A 59 -17.78 9.65 11.38
C GLY A 59 -17.47 8.58 10.32
N SER A 60 -16.60 8.96 9.38
CA SER A 60 -16.11 8.08 8.33
C SER A 60 -14.70 7.63 8.65
N ARG A 61 -14.44 6.34 8.42
CA ARG A 61 -13.11 5.75 8.52
C ARG A 61 -12.12 6.48 7.60
N PHE A 62 -10.87 6.59 8.03
CA PHE A 62 -9.76 7.12 7.22
C PHE A 62 -8.58 6.14 7.24
N ASP A 63 -7.77 6.18 6.19
CA ASP A 63 -6.69 5.22 5.99
C ASP A 63 -5.32 5.90 6.18
N LEU A 64 -4.47 5.30 7.00
CA LEU A 64 -3.06 5.68 7.18
C LEU A 64 -2.20 4.60 6.55
N THR A 65 -1.26 5.00 5.69
CA THR A 65 -0.44 4.05 4.93
C THR A 65 1.03 4.14 5.32
N PHE A 66 1.56 2.98 5.65
CA PHE A 66 2.97 2.74 5.97
C PHE A 66 3.52 1.64 5.07
N LYS A 67 4.84 1.56 5.03
CA LYS A 67 5.57 0.55 4.27
C LYS A 67 6.77 0.03 5.05
N THR A 68 7.12 -1.21 4.74
CA THR A 68 8.39 -1.82 5.14
C THR A 68 8.93 -2.72 4.05
N THR A 69 10.25 -2.75 3.92
CA THR A 69 10.97 -3.70 3.06
C THR A 69 11.53 -4.88 3.87
N ALA A 70 11.23 -4.94 5.16
CA ALA A 70 11.67 -6.00 6.04
C ALA A 70 11.15 -7.37 5.58
N ALA A 71 11.99 -8.39 5.78
CA ALA A 71 11.60 -9.77 5.56
C ALA A 71 10.74 -10.28 6.73
N ILE A 72 9.90 -11.27 6.44
CA ILE A 72 9.17 -12.00 7.48
C ILE A 72 10.12 -12.97 8.19
N SER A 73 10.03 -13.05 9.51
CA SER A 73 10.71 -14.05 10.34
C SER A 73 9.68 -14.82 11.16
N GLY A 74 9.64 -16.15 11.04
CA GLY A 74 8.70 -16.98 11.81
C GLY A 74 7.21 -16.73 11.54
N GLY A 75 6.85 -16.11 10.42
CA GLY A 75 5.49 -15.65 10.12
C GLY A 75 5.20 -14.22 10.58
N THR A 76 6.12 -13.59 11.31
CA THR A 76 5.99 -12.23 11.83
C THR A 76 6.74 -11.22 10.94
N LEU A 77 6.05 -10.15 10.58
CA LEU A 77 6.60 -8.99 9.92
C LEU A 77 7.06 -7.99 10.99
N TYR A 78 8.37 -7.87 11.13
CA TYR A 78 8.98 -6.84 11.97
C TYR A 78 9.20 -5.56 11.16
N GLY A 79 9.20 -4.42 11.85
CA GLY A 79 9.56 -3.15 11.25
C GLY A 79 11.04 -3.09 10.81
N PRO A 80 11.56 -1.90 10.46
CA PRO A 80 10.92 -0.60 10.66
C PRO A 80 9.77 -0.35 9.68
N PHE A 81 8.79 0.44 10.11
CA PHE A 81 7.73 0.95 9.24
C PHE A 81 7.92 2.44 9.03
N SER A 82 7.73 2.89 7.80
CA SER A 82 7.83 4.30 7.43
C SER A 82 6.58 4.74 6.70
N THR A 83 6.25 6.02 6.75
CA THR A 83 5.09 6.55 6.05
C THR A 83 5.22 6.38 4.53
N GLY A 84 4.08 6.21 3.88
CA GLY A 84 3.97 6.05 2.44
C GLY A 84 3.83 4.61 2.00
N ARG A 85 3.96 4.39 0.69
CA ARG A 85 3.58 3.15 0.03
C ARG A 85 4.66 2.66 -0.94
N LEU A 86 4.85 1.36 -1.03
CA LEU A 86 5.60 0.67 -2.07
C LEU A 86 4.70 0.45 -3.29
N SER A 87 5.23 0.72 -4.47
CA SER A 87 4.58 0.39 -5.74
C SER A 87 4.63 -1.11 -6.02
N GLY A 88 3.77 -1.57 -6.93
CA GLY A 88 3.72 -2.95 -7.39
C GLY A 88 2.38 -3.63 -7.14
N THR A 89 2.20 -4.79 -7.78
CA THR A 89 0.97 -5.57 -7.68
C THR A 89 0.90 -6.29 -6.33
N THR A 90 -0.24 -6.17 -5.66
CA THR A 90 -0.53 -6.92 -4.43
C THR A 90 -0.67 -8.40 -4.74
N SER A 91 0.22 -9.21 -4.17
CA SER A 91 0.25 -10.67 -4.33
C SER A 91 -0.52 -11.41 -3.23
N LYS A 92 -0.64 -10.80 -2.04
CA LYS A 92 -1.36 -11.34 -0.89
C LYS A 92 -1.82 -10.20 0.00
N THR A 93 -2.99 -10.35 0.60
CA THR A 93 -3.53 -9.43 1.59
C THR A 93 -3.84 -10.18 2.88
N TYR A 94 -3.54 -9.54 4.00
CA TYR A 94 -3.85 -9.99 5.35
C TYR A 94 -4.66 -8.91 6.05
N ILE A 95 -5.65 -9.30 6.84
CA ILE A 95 -6.53 -8.37 7.54
C ILE A 95 -6.64 -8.79 9.00
N GLY A 96 -6.42 -7.82 9.88
CA GLY A 96 -6.75 -7.86 11.30
C GLY A 96 -7.76 -6.77 11.66
N MET A 97 -8.37 -6.90 12.84
CA MET A 97 -9.34 -5.95 13.36
C MET A 97 -9.09 -5.65 14.85
N SER A 98 -9.24 -4.40 15.26
CA SER A 98 -9.17 -4.00 16.67
C SER A 98 -10.52 -4.13 17.38
N GLY A 99 -10.51 -4.05 18.71
CA GLY A 99 -11.74 -3.95 19.51
C GLY A 99 -12.59 -2.70 19.22
N TYR A 100 -12.04 -1.69 18.55
CA TYR A 100 -12.72 -0.45 18.15
C TYR A 100 -13.19 -0.48 16.70
N ASN A 101 -13.28 -1.68 16.11
CA ASN A 101 -13.55 -1.94 14.70
C ASN A 101 -12.49 -1.36 13.75
N ASP A 102 -11.30 -0.95 14.18
CA ASP A 102 -10.23 -0.52 13.27
C ASP A 102 -9.74 -1.71 12.44
N PHE A 103 -9.21 -1.47 11.24
CA PHE A 103 -8.59 -2.55 10.45
C PHE A 103 -7.09 -2.33 10.28
N LEU A 104 -6.33 -3.41 10.45
CA LEU A 104 -4.95 -3.52 10.01
C LEU A 104 -4.92 -4.33 8.73
N VAL A 105 -4.55 -3.70 7.61
CA VAL A 105 -4.48 -4.36 6.30
C VAL A 105 -3.03 -4.42 5.85
N VAL A 106 -2.49 -5.62 5.68
CA VAL A 106 -1.12 -5.83 5.21
C VAL A 106 -1.15 -6.41 3.80
N ASN A 107 -0.54 -5.70 2.84
CA ASN A 107 -0.45 -6.11 1.44
C ASN A 107 1.01 -6.45 1.10
N LYS A 108 1.25 -7.70 0.68
CA LYS A 108 2.54 -8.11 0.13
C LYS A 108 2.65 -7.65 -1.33
N VAL A 109 3.67 -6.85 -1.62
CA VAL A 109 4.05 -6.40 -2.98
C VAL A 109 5.46 -6.89 -3.32
N SER A 110 5.91 -6.70 -4.56
CA SER A 110 7.22 -7.18 -5.00
C SER A 110 8.39 -6.62 -4.18
N GLY A 111 8.28 -5.37 -3.71
CA GLY A 111 9.32 -4.69 -2.93
C GLY A 111 9.22 -4.83 -1.41
N GLY A 112 8.23 -5.56 -0.88
CA GLY A 112 8.01 -5.66 0.57
C GLY A 112 6.53 -5.66 0.95
N TYR A 113 6.18 -4.90 1.98
CA TYR A 113 4.84 -4.86 2.55
C TYR A 113 4.33 -3.43 2.70
N ASN A 114 3.09 -3.21 2.27
CA ASN A 114 2.32 -2.02 2.61
C ASN A 114 1.42 -2.36 3.80
N VAL A 115 1.44 -1.54 4.84
CA VAL A 115 0.60 -1.65 6.02
C VAL A 115 -0.37 -0.47 6.01
N ILE A 116 -1.66 -0.75 6.00
CA ILE A 116 -2.71 0.26 5.97
C ILE A 116 -3.51 0.12 7.27
N MET A 117 -3.46 1.14 8.11
CA MET A 117 -4.32 1.25 9.28
C MET A 117 -5.56 2.03 8.88
N SER A 118 -6.70 1.35 8.84
CA SER A 118 -7.99 1.94 8.49
C SER A 118 -8.72 2.24 9.80
N MET A 119 -8.62 3.48 10.26
CA MET A 119 -8.96 3.89 11.62
C MET A 119 -10.33 4.55 11.68
N CYS A 120 -11.12 4.19 12.70
CA CYS A 120 -12.33 4.91 13.04
C CYS A 120 -12.01 6.22 13.76
N PRO A 121 -12.77 7.29 13.48
CA PRO A 121 -12.60 8.55 14.21
C PRO A 121 -12.86 8.38 15.71
N TYR A 122 -12.01 9.01 16.52
CA TYR A 122 -12.13 9.09 17.97
C TYR A 122 -11.77 10.50 18.44
N GLY A 123 -12.80 11.34 18.57
CA GLY A 123 -12.69 12.73 19.00
C GLY A 123 -11.65 13.52 18.20
N VAL A 124 -10.74 14.18 18.92
CA VAL A 124 -9.62 14.95 18.34
C VAL A 124 -8.36 14.10 18.14
N LEU A 125 -8.31 12.92 18.76
CA LEU A 125 -7.15 12.01 18.74
C LEU A 125 -7.01 11.36 17.36
N LEU A 126 -8.08 10.69 16.91
CA LEU A 126 -8.14 10.05 15.60
C LEU A 126 -9.16 10.78 14.73
N LYS A 127 -8.70 11.50 13.71
CA LYS A 127 -9.54 12.16 12.71
C LYS A 127 -8.83 12.32 11.38
N ALA A 128 -9.62 12.36 10.30
CA ALA A 128 -9.11 12.72 8.98
C ALA A 128 -8.48 14.13 9.01
N GLY A 129 -7.37 14.30 8.28
CA GLY A 129 -6.64 15.57 8.16
C GLY A 129 -5.72 15.91 9.35
N ARG A 130 -5.69 15.11 10.41
CA ARG A 130 -4.58 15.17 11.39
C ARG A 130 -3.36 14.47 10.80
N ARG A 131 -2.17 14.93 11.18
CA ARG A 131 -0.91 14.28 10.82
C ARG A 131 -0.61 13.17 11.80
N TYR A 132 -0.11 12.06 11.25
CA TYR A 132 0.31 10.90 12.02
C TYR A 132 1.74 10.60 11.59
N SER A 133 2.60 10.51 12.58
CA SER A 133 3.98 10.09 12.43
C SER A 133 4.08 8.65 12.89
N GLU A 134 5.10 7.92 12.42
CA GLU A 134 5.61 6.68 13.04
C GLU A 134 4.57 5.63 13.47
N PHE A 135 4.52 4.54 12.71
CA PHE A 135 3.86 3.31 13.14
C PHE A 135 4.90 2.32 13.64
N THR A 136 4.65 1.74 14.80
CA THR A 136 5.47 0.69 15.40
C THR A 136 4.59 -0.49 15.80
N ALA A 137 5.16 -1.69 15.70
CA ALA A 137 4.56 -2.91 16.17
C ALA A 137 5.69 -3.67 16.86
N ASP A 138 5.84 -3.45 18.17
CA ASP A 138 7.01 -3.91 18.92
C ASP A 138 7.07 -5.44 19.01
N GLY A 139 5.91 -6.10 19.10
CA GLY A 139 5.79 -7.55 18.95
C GLY A 139 5.86 -8.05 17.50
N GLY A 140 5.89 -7.13 16.52
CA GLY A 140 5.71 -7.40 15.10
C GLY A 140 4.25 -7.69 14.72
N ILE A 141 4.00 -7.84 13.43
CA ILE A 141 2.68 -8.23 12.90
C ILE A 141 2.76 -9.68 12.45
N TYR A 142 2.10 -10.59 13.16
CA TYR A 142 1.98 -11.98 12.76
C TYR A 142 1.02 -12.12 11.57
N LEU A 143 1.46 -12.80 10.51
CA LEU A 143 0.72 -12.97 9.26
C LEU A 143 0.47 -14.45 9.00
N ASN A 144 -0.79 -14.87 9.09
CA ASN A 144 -1.19 -16.24 8.77
C ASN A 144 -1.82 -16.30 7.38
N SER A 145 -1.18 -17.05 6.49
CA SER A 145 -1.67 -17.23 5.11
C SER A 145 -2.82 -18.22 4.99
N THR A 146 -3.11 -18.97 6.06
CA THR A 146 -4.19 -19.95 6.16
C THR A 146 -5.51 -19.19 6.16
N SER A 147 -6.05 -18.99 4.98
CA SER A 147 -7.39 -18.47 4.84
C SER A 147 -8.36 -19.51 5.41
N THR A 148 -9.15 -19.13 6.40
CA THR A 148 -10.35 -19.89 6.78
C THR A 148 -11.20 -20.09 5.52
N SER A 149 -11.85 -21.25 5.40
CA SER A 149 -12.64 -21.63 4.22
C SER A 149 -13.59 -20.49 3.80
N GLY A 150 -13.41 -19.98 2.58
CA GLY A 150 -14.27 -18.96 1.97
C GLY A 150 -13.72 -17.53 1.93
N ARG A 151 -12.66 -17.21 2.68
CA ARG A 151 -12.02 -15.87 2.62
C ARG A 151 -10.98 -15.80 1.49
N LYS A 152 -10.67 -14.60 0.99
CA LYS A 152 -9.61 -14.37 0.00
C LYS A 152 -8.42 -13.58 0.57
N TYR A 153 -8.45 -13.28 1.88
CA TYR A 153 -7.36 -12.70 2.65
C TYR A 153 -6.85 -13.68 3.74
N GLY A 154 -5.60 -13.51 4.19
CA GLY A 154 -5.06 -14.15 5.39
C GLY A 154 -5.33 -13.33 6.66
N SER A 155 -5.03 -13.85 7.85
CA SER A 155 -5.15 -13.04 9.08
C SER A 155 -3.88 -12.22 9.32
N ALA A 156 -4.07 -11.02 9.87
CA ALA A 156 -3.01 -10.23 10.48
C ALA A 156 -3.32 -10.07 11.97
N GLU A 157 -2.32 -10.24 12.81
CA GLU A 157 -2.39 -10.06 14.26
C GLU A 157 -1.24 -9.16 14.67
N GLY A 158 -1.52 -8.07 15.37
CA GLY A 158 -0.51 -7.12 15.80
C GLY A 158 -0.80 -6.73 17.24
N THR A 159 0.06 -7.16 18.16
CA THR A 159 -0.02 -6.79 19.58
C THR A 159 0.85 -5.57 19.85
N ASP A 160 0.41 -4.72 20.76
CA ASP A 160 1.13 -3.51 21.18
C ASP A 160 1.46 -2.61 19.98
N THR A 161 0.52 -2.47 19.04
CA THR A 161 0.73 -1.57 17.91
C THR A 161 0.56 -0.14 18.35
N HIS A 162 1.50 0.70 17.95
CA HIS A 162 1.64 2.05 18.44
C HIS A 162 1.75 3.03 17.27
N LEU A 163 0.98 4.11 17.35
CA LEU A 163 0.90 5.18 16.36
C LEU A 163 1.11 6.53 17.04
N VAL A 164 2.10 7.29 16.57
CA VAL A 164 2.34 8.63 17.11
C VAL A 164 1.43 9.64 16.41
N VAL A 165 0.62 10.34 17.19
CA VAL A 165 -0.28 11.37 16.70
C VAL A 165 0.37 12.74 16.86
N GLU A 166 0.70 13.40 15.74
CA GLU A 166 1.39 14.69 15.79
C GLU A 166 0.53 15.78 16.45
N GLU A 167 1.19 16.82 16.97
CA GLU A 167 0.54 18.02 17.50
C GLU A 167 -0.46 18.62 16.49
N TYR A 168 -1.61 19.05 17.00
CA TYR A 168 -2.69 19.61 16.19
C TYR A 168 -3.29 20.84 16.85
N THR A 169 -3.54 21.89 16.07
CA THR A 169 -4.24 23.10 16.56
C THR A 169 -5.58 23.24 15.84
N SER A 170 -6.65 23.47 16.61
CA SER A 170 -8.00 23.72 16.08
C SER A 170 -8.56 25.00 16.69
N GLY A 171 -8.64 26.06 15.88
CA GLY A 171 -8.95 27.39 16.37
C GLY A 171 -7.90 27.87 17.37
N SER A 172 -8.32 28.23 18.59
CA SER A 172 -7.44 28.62 19.69
C SER A 172 -7.00 27.45 20.58
N THR A 173 -7.46 26.23 20.33
CA THR A 173 -7.13 25.06 21.16
C THR A 173 -5.97 24.29 20.56
N ARG A 174 -4.91 24.08 21.37
CA ARG A 174 -3.75 23.25 21.04
C ARG A 174 -3.92 21.87 21.65
N TYR A 175 -3.76 20.84 20.83
CA TYR A 175 -3.73 19.44 21.23
C TYR A 175 -2.30 18.94 21.09
N PRO A 176 -1.63 18.55 22.19
CA PRO A 176 -0.24 18.09 22.14
C PRO A 176 -0.11 16.81 21.31
N GLN A 177 1.14 16.45 21.01
CA GLN A 177 1.47 15.12 20.54
C GLN A 177 1.00 14.07 21.57
N ASP A 178 0.50 12.95 21.08
CA ASP A 178 -0.02 11.86 21.90
C ASP A 178 0.18 10.52 21.17
N ASP A 179 0.04 9.43 21.89
CA ASP A 179 0.28 8.09 21.39
C ASP A 179 -1.02 7.26 21.37
N VAL A 180 -1.25 6.55 20.28
CA VAL A 180 -2.39 5.64 20.13
C VAL A 180 -1.89 4.21 20.15
N TYR A 181 -2.36 3.45 21.12
CA TYR A 181 -2.09 2.02 21.26
C TYR A 181 -3.32 1.21 20.89
N THR A 182 -3.12 0.12 20.17
CA THR A 182 -4.18 -0.82 19.84
C THR A 182 -3.63 -2.20 19.56
N ASP A 183 -4.48 -3.20 19.76
CA ASP A 183 -4.21 -4.57 19.34
C ASP A 183 -5.12 -4.92 18.17
N PHE A 184 -4.57 -5.69 17.22
CA PHE A 184 -5.29 -6.25 16.11
C PHE A 184 -5.32 -7.76 16.20
N TYR A 185 -6.51 -8.32 16.02
CA TYR A 185 -6.81 -9.75 16.08
C TYR A 185 -7.33 -10.24 14.72
N PRO A 186 -7.39 -11.56 14.48
CA PRO A 186 -8.02 -12.08 13.28
C PRO A 186 -9.47 -11.62 13.19
N VAL A 187 -9.89 -11.21 11.99
CA VAL A 187 -11.29 -10.87 11.73
C VAL A 187 -12.17 -12.10 12.08
N PRO A 188 -13.28 -11.94 12.84
CA PRO A 188 -14.19 -13.03 13.18
C PRO A 188 -14.76 -13.75 11.95
#